data_AF-A0A7Y2U8D1-F1
#
_entry.id   AF-A0A7Y2U8D1-F1
#
_cell.length_a   1.000
_cell.length_b   1.000
_cell.length_c   1.000
_cell.angle_alpha   90.00
_cell.angle_beta   90.00
_cell.angle_gamma   90.00
#
_symmetry.space_group_name_H-M   'P 1'
#
loop_
_entity.id
_entity.type
_entity.pdbx_description
1 polymer ?
#
loop_
_entity_poly.entity_id
_entity_poly.type
_entity_poly.pdbx_seq_one_letter_code
_entity_poly.pdbx_strand_id
1 'polypeptide(L)'
;MISCLLAASSAAAGDDAHPRLLFTKPEESVIHNRIKSDPLAAAIYQEILRRADLSLDRPVCRYHIPDGRRLLTQSRNALHIILHNAMAWRLSGDKKYYHRAVKELDAACGLKDWNTSHFLDTAEMSTAVAIGYDWLYHQLSDEQRHRYASALRKKGLEPARRGYTAQKKAWWCNPRNNWAQVCATGLLFAERALEKAGEPVHPARLLASKTLHACGKFYQPSGAYPEGPAYWHYGSNYHVLGLALVRNDHKELQIATPGEFKTSPLFTEHLKGPTEYVFNFADARASKAHITAAQLWMAREFKDPRT
;
A
#
# COMPACT_ATOMS: atom_id res chain seq x y z
N MET A 1 9.19 -2.78 -2.49
CA MET A 1 10.64 -2.60 -2.23
C MET A 1 10.96 -2.76 -0.75
N ILE A 2 10.32 -2.02 0.18
CA ILE A 2 10.65 -2.06 1.61
C ILE A 2 10.47 -3.45 2.24
N SER A 3 9.34 -4.13 1.98
CA SER A 3 9.12 -5.47 2.53
C SER A 3 10.22 -6.45 2.11
N CYS A 4 10.79 -6.32 0.89
CA CYS A 4 11.85 -7.20 0.35
C CYS A 4 13.18 -7.08 1.11
N LEU A 5 13.39 -5.99 1.86
CA LEU A 5 14.62 -5.73 2.60
C LEU A 5 14.64 -6.34 4.00
N LEU A 6 13.57 -7.03 4.43
CA LEU A 6 13.43 -7.53 5.79
C LEU A 6 13.37 -9.07 5.85
N ALA A 7 14.05 -9.65 6.84
CA ALA A 7 13.77 -10.99 7.34
C ALA A 7 12.85 -10.82 8.56
N ALA A 8 11.69 -11.45 8.55
CA ALA A 8 10.60 -11.17 9.49
C ALA A 8 10.94 -11.62 10.92
N SER A 9 10.64 -10.75 11.89
CA SER A 9 10.46 -11.10 13.30
C SER A 9 9.61 -10.01 13.95
N SER A 10 8.52 -10.38 14.66
CA SER A 10 7.92 -9.45 15.62
C SER A 10 7.34 -10.16 16.84
N ALA A 11 7.67 -9.63 18.01
CA ALA A 11 6.90 -9.78 19.23
C ALA A 11 5.75 -8.76 19.26
N ALA A 12 4.67 -9.09 19.96
CA ALA A 12 3.53 -8.18 20.17
C ALA A 12 4.00 -6.91 20.89
N ALA A 13 3.59 -5.75 20.39
CA ALA A 13 4.02 -4.45 20.89
C ALA A 13 2.81 -3.63 21.36
N GLY A 14 2.98 -2.85 22.44
CA GLY A 14 1.92 -2.08 23.10
C GLY A 14 1.34 -0.94 22.25
N ASP A 15 0.39 -0.19 22.82
CA ASP A 15 -0.40 0.84 22.13
C ASP A 15 0.42 1.89 21.36
N ASP A 16 1.62 2.23 21.84
CA ASP A 16 2.52 3.24 21.24
C ASP A 16 3.58 2.66 20.28
N ALA A 17 3.46 1.38 19.93
CA ALA A 17 4.40 0.73 19.05
C ALA A 17 4.19 1.15 17.58
N HIS A 18 4.83 2.26 17.22
CA HIS A 18 4.96 2.74 15.86
C HIS A 18 6.46 2.82 15.47
N PRO A 19 6.83 2.54 14.22
CA PRO A 19 5.96 2.07 13.13
C PRO A 19 5.54 0.60 13.33
N ARG A 20 4.37 0.25 12.81
CA ARG A 20 3.87 -1.13 12.75
C ARG A 20 3.38 -1.54 11.37
N LEU A 21 3.30 -0.60 10.42
CA LEU A 21 2.96 -0.89 9.03
C LEU A 21 4.23 -1.28 8.26
N LEU A 22 4.21 -2.50 7.73
CA LEU A 22 5.26 -3.11 6.88
C LEU A 22 6.60 -3.42 7.55
N PHE A 23 6.95 -2.71 8.63
CA PHE A 23 8.12 -2.98 9.45
C PHE A 23 7.97 -2.40 10.85
N THR A 24 8.71 -2.98 11.78
CA THR A 24 8.86 -2.56 13.17
C THR A 24 10.15 -1.75 13.36
N LYS A 25 10.27 -1.06 14.50
CA LYS A 25 11.50 -0.32 14.85
C LYS A 25 12.78 -1.20 14.86
N PRO A 26 12.77 -2.45 15.35
CA PRO A 26 13.93 -3.34 15.20
C PRO A 26 14.26 -3.68 13.74
N GLU A 27 13.25 -3.92 12.91
CA GLU A 27 13.42 -4.22 11.48
C GLU A 27 14.01 -3.03 10.71
N GLU A 28 13.69 -1.80 11.10
CA GLU A 28 14.29 -0.60 10.51
C GLU A 28 15.80 -0.50 10.71
N SER A 29 16.32 -0.92 11.87
CA SER A 29 17.77 -1.03 12.09
C SER A 29 18.43 -2.01 11.12
N VAL A 30 17.72 -3.09 10.74
CA VAL A 30 18.19 -4.04 9.71
C VAL A 30 18.26 -3.36 8.34
N ILE A 31 17.30 -2.49 8.01
CA ILE A 31 17.31 -1.71 6.77
C ILE A 31 18.55 -0.80 6.71
N HIS A 32 18.85 -0.07 7.78
CA HIS A 32 20.05 0.78 7.84
C HIS A 32 21.34 0.00 7.62
N ASN A 33 21.46 -1.17 8.24
CA ASN A 33 22.64 -2.02 8.06
C ASN A 33 22.76 -2.51 6.62
N ARG A 34 21.65 -2.95 6.00
CA ARG A 34 21.63 -3.36 4.59
C ARG A 34 22.02 -2.23 3.64
N ILE A 35 21.54 -1.01 3.87
CA ILE A 35 21.92 0.17 3.07
C ILE A 35 23.44 0.39 3.07
N LYS A 36 24.13 0.07 4.18
CA LYS A 36 25.59 0.20 4.29
C LYS A 36 26.35 -0.95 3.63
N SER A 37 25.79 -2.16 3.64
CA SER A 37 26.50 -3.38 3.23
C SER A 37 26.15 -3.91 1.84
N ASP A 38 25.01 -3.52 1.27
CA ASP A 38 24.49 -4.03 -0.01
C ASP A 38 24.35 -2.88 -1.04
N PRO A 39 25.11 -2.89 -2.15
CA PRO A 39 25.03 -1.87 -3.19
C PRO A 39 23.63 -1.68 -3.79
N LEU A 40 22.83 -2.74 -3.92
CA LEU A 40 21.46 -2.63 -4.43
C LEU A 40 20.56 -1.92 -3.42
N ALA A 41 20.70 -2.23 -2.13
CA ALA A 41 19.98 -1.54 -1.07
C ALA A 41 20.36 -0.05 -1.01
N ALA A 42 21.64 0.28 -1.18
CA ALA A 42 22.12 1.65 -1.28
C ALA A 42 21.51 2.39 -2.48
N ALA A 43 21.47 1.75 -3.66
CA ALA A 43 20.87 2.33 -4.87
C ALA A 43 19.35 2.58 -4.70
N ILE A 44 18.62 1.62 -4.10
CA ILE A 44 17.19 1.79 -3.78
C ILE A 44 16.99 2.97 -2.81
N TYR A 45 17.85 3.09 -1.79
CA TYR A 45 17.80 4.22 -0.87
C TYR A 45 18.01 5.57 -1.58
N GLN A 46 18.99 5.66 -2.48
CA GLN A 46 19.20 6.88 -3.27
C GLN A 46 18.00 7.20 -4.17
N GLU A 47 17.36 6.20 -4.77
CA GLU A 47 16.14 6.42 -5.55
C GLU A 47 14.97 6.91 -4.69
N ILE A 48 14.84 6.44 -3.43
CA ILE A 48 13.86 6.96 -2.48
C ILE A 48 14.11 8.45 -2.19
N LEU A 49 15.35 8.83 -1.90
CA LEU A 49 15.72 10.23 -1.66
C LEU A 49 15.43 11.09 -2.89
N ARG A 50 15.85 10.65 -4.08
CA ARG A 50 15.61 11.35 -5.34
C ARG A 50 14.12 11.58 -5.60
N ARG A 51 13.27 10.58 -5.34
CA ARG A 51 11.81 10.73 -5.48
C ARG A 51 11.20 11.67 -4.46
N ALA A 52 11.69 11.64 -3.22
CA ALA A 52 11.28 12.58 -2.18
C ALA A 52 11.66 14.02 -2.57
N ASP A 53 12.90 14.25 -3.02
CA ASP A 53 13.38 15.55 -3.50
C ASP A 53 12.53 16.10 -4.66
N LEU A 54 12.23 15.27 -5.67
CA LEU A 54 11.36 15.65 -6.79
C LEU A 54 9.92 16.04 -6.41
N SER A 55 9.52 15.79 -5.16
CA SER A 55 8.19 16.05 -4.66
C SER A 55 8.11 17.23 -3.69
N LEU A 56 9.24 17.79 -3.26
CA LEU A 56 9.29 18.88 -2.27
C LEU A 56 8.46 20.08 -2.71
N ASP A 57 8.57 20.47 -3.99
CA ASP A 57 7.88 21.64 -4.55
C ASP A 57 6.55 21.32 -5.25
N ARG A 58 6.15 20.04 -5.27
CA ARG A 58 4.88 19.65 -5.89
C ARG A 58 3.70 20.17 -5.07
N PRO A 59 2.62 20.66 -5.73
CA PRO A 59 1.39 21.00 -5.03
C PRO A 59 0.86 19.84 -4.19
N VAL A 60 0.26 20.17 -3.05
CA VAL A 60 -0.48 19.19 -2.25
C VAL A 60 -1.76 18.76 -2.95
N CYS A 61 -2.28 17.60 -2.58
CA CYS A 61 -3.59 17.15 -3.04
C CYS A 61 -4.69 18.16 -2.71
N ARG A 62 -5.68 18.23 -3.60
CA ARG A 62 -6.85 19.11 -3.50
C ARG A 62 -8.10 18.36 -3.90
N TYR A 63 -9.27 18.85 -3.49
CA TYR A 63 -10.55 18.25 -3.90
C TYR A 63 -10.84 18.57 -5.37
N HIS A 64 -10.25 17.81 -6.28
CA HIS A 64 -10.31 18.07 -7.71
C HIS A 64 -10.67 16.79 -8.47
N ILE A 65 -11.85 16.82 -9.10
CA ILE A 65 -12.49 15.70 -9.79
C ILE A 65 -12.74 16.14 -11.26
N PRO A 66 -11.70 16.15 -12.11
CA PRO A 66 -11.79 16.77 -13.44
C PRO A 66 -12.74 16.05 -14.40
N ASP A 67 -12.94 14.74 -14.22
CA ASP A 67 -13.86 13.92 -15.02
C ASP A 67 -15.25 13.78 -14.40
N GLY A 68 -15.53 14.52 -13.31
CA GLY A 68 -16.77 14.43 -12.54
C GLY A 68 -16.96 13.10 -11.79
N ARG A 69 -15.98 12.19 -11.79
CA ARG A 69 -16.10 10.85 -11.21
C ARG A 69 -15.00 10.51 -10.20
N ARG A 70 -13.75 10.89 -10.48
CA ARG A 70 -12.57 10.38 -9.78
C ARG A 70 -11.72 11.48 -9.15
N LEU A 71 -11.50 11.34 -7.85
CA LEU A 71 -10.45 11.98 -7.08
C LEU A 71 -9.12 11.17 -7.16
N LEU A 72 -9.12 10.01 -7.83
CA LEU A 72 -8.03 9.02 -7.84
C LEU A 72 -6.63 9.60 -8.07
N THR A 73 -6.47 10.53 -9.01
CA THR A 73 -5.17 11.16 -9.29
C THR A 73 -4.62 11.90 -8.06
N GLN A 74 -5.50 12.54 -7.28
CA GLN A 74 -5.14 13.22 -6.04
C GLN A 74 -4.75 12.22 -4.96
N SER A 75 -5.50 11.12 -4.80
CA SER A 75 -5.17 10.03 -3.87
C SER A 75 -3.83 9.37 -4.20
N ARG A 76 -3.56 9.07 -5.48
CA ARG A 76 -2.27 8.52 -5.94
C ARG A 76 -1.11 9.45 -5.67
N ASN A 77 -1.28 10.74 -5.97
CA ASN A 77 -0.23 11.72 -5.73
C ASN A 77 0.07 11.84 -4.24
N ALA A 78 -0.97 11.91 -3.39
CA ALA A 78 -0.81 11.92 -1.94
C ALA A 78 -0.07 10.66 -1.44
N LEU A 79 -0.46 9.47 -1.91
CA LEU A 79 0.21 8.21 -1.59
C LEU A 79 1.69 8.24 -1.96
N HIS A 80 2.03 8.63 -3.20
CA HIS A 80 3.41 8.73 -3.62
C HIS A 80 4.20 9.74 -2.78
N ILE A 81 3.66 10.92 -2.53
CA ILE A 81 4.35 11.97 -1.78
C ILE A 81 4.57 11.52 -0.34
N ILE A 82 3.54 11.04 0.35
CA ILE A 82 3.65 10.59 1.75
C ILE A 82 4.60 9.40 1.85
N LEU A 83 4.47 8.39 0.99
CA LEU A 83 5.29 7.18 1.04
C LEU A 83 6.79 7.50 0.92
N HIS A 84 7.20 8.28 -0.09
CA HIS A 84 8.61 8.56 -0.32
C HIS A 84 9.17 9.52 0.74
N ASN A 85 8.45 10.58 1.10
CA ASN A 85 8.93 11.54 2.09
C ASN A 85 8.95 10.96 3.51
N ALA A 86 7.95 10.17 3.91
CA ALA A 86 7.97 9.53 5.22
C ALA A 86 9.10 8.49 5.31
N MET A 87 9.34 7.69 4.26
CA MET A 87 10.49 6.77 4.25
C MET A 87 11.83 7.52 4.24
N ALA A 88 11.97 8.56 3.42
CA ALA A 88 13.17 9.38 3.38
C ALA A 88 13.46 10.03 4.75
N TRP A 89 12.45 10.56 5.43
CA TRP A 89 12.58 11.03 6.82
C TRP A 89 13.11 9.94 7.74
N ARG A 90 12.49 8.76 7.75
CA ARG A 90 12.88 7.66 8.65
C ARG A 90 14.32 7.20 8.45
N LEU A 91 14.78 7.13 7.19
CA LEU A 91 16.12 6.63 6.86
C LEU A 91 17.23 7.69 6.91
N SER A 92 16.90 8.98 6.73
CA SER A 92 17.90 10.06 6.69
C SER A 92 17.88 10.96 7.92
N GLY A 93 16.75 11.10 8.59
CA GLY A 93 16.53 12.10 9.63
C GLY A 93 16.45 13.55 9.12
N ASP A 94 16.39 13.79 7.81
CA ASP A 94 16.28 15.14 7.26
C ASP A 94 14.84 15.68 7.35
N LYS A 95 14.68 16.74 8.15
CA LYS A 95 13.39 17.37 8.47
C LYS A 95 12.64 17.88 7.25
N LYS A 96 13.31 18.18 6.12
CA LYS A 96 12.60 18.63 4.90
C LYS A 96 11.58 17.59 4.41
N TYR A 97 11.92 16.30 4.51
CA TYR A 97 11.03 15.22 4.12
C TYR A 97 9.86 15.06 5.10
N TYR A 98 10.13 15.16 6.42
CA TYR A 98 9.08 15.16 7.43
C TYR A 98 8.06 16.29 7.18
N HIS A 99 8.54 17.53 7.01
CA HIS A 99 7.67 18.67 6.74
C HIS A 99 6.86 18.49 5.46
N ARG A 100 7.46 17.94 4.40
CA ARG A 100 6.74 17.68 3.14
C ARG A 100 5.63 16.64 3.31
N ALA A 101 5.90 15.56 4.03
CA ALA A 101 4.91 14.52 4.32
C ALA A 101 3.75 15.06 5.18
N VAL A 102 4.07 15.82 6.24
CA VAL A 102 3.06 16.49 7.10
C VAL A 102 2.19 17.44 6.29
N LYS A 103 2.78 18.26 5.42
CA LYS A 103 2.04 19.18 4.55
C LYS A 103 1.03 18.44 3.66
N GLU A 104 1.41 17.27 3.15
CA GLU A 104 0.50 16.41 2.35
C GLU A 104 -0.60 15.79 3.21
N LEU A 105 -0.25 15.29 4.40
CA LEU A 105 -1.21 14.70 5.36
C LEU A 105 -2.26 15.72 5.80
N ASP A 106 -1.86 16.95 6.10
CA ASP A 106 -2.77 18.04 6.47
C ASP A 106 -3.75 18.35 5.33
N ALA A 107 -3.27 18.42 4.09
CA ALA A 107 -4.11 18.62 2.91
C ALA A 107 -5.09 17.46 2.71
N ALA A 108 -4.60 16.22 2.71
CA ALA A 108 -5.41 15.00 2.53
C ALA A 108 -6.49 14.85 3.61
N CYS A 109 -6.13 15.13 4.87
CA CYS A 109 -7.05 15.08 6.00
C CYS A 109 -8.00 16.28 6.04
N GLY A 110 -7.67 17.39 5.37
CA GLY A 110 -8.51 18.58 5.21
C GLY A 110 -9.56 18.50 4.11
N LEU A 111 -9.43 17.56 3.15
CA LEU A 111 -10.43 17.34 2.09
C LEU A 111 -11.81 17.02 2.69
N LYS A 112 -12.92 17.51 2.12
CA LYS A 112 -14.26 17.26 2.68
C LYS A 112 -14.59 15.76 2.86
N ASP A 113 -14.19 14.95 1.89
CA ASP A 113 -14.30 13.49 1.86
C ASP A 113 -13.20 12.93 0.95
N TRP A 114 -13.08 11.60 0.84
CA TRP A 114 -12.17 10.92 -0.08
C TRP A 114 -12.91 10.25 -1.25
N ASN A 115 -14.03 10.86 -1.68
CA ASN A 115 -14.90 10.43 -2.76
C ASN A 115 -15.37 8.97 -2.67
N THR A 116 -16.16 8.63 -1.64
CA THR A 116 -16.61 7.26 -1.38
C THR A 116 -17.47 6.65 -2.49
N SER A 117 -17.96 7.47 -3.44
CA SER A 117 -18.70 7.01 -4.62
C SER A 117 -17.79 6.22 -5.60
N HIS A 118 -16.51 6.57 -5.66
CA HIS A 118 -15.46 5.88 -6.41
C HIS A 118 -14.42 5.35 -5.43
N PHE A 119 -14.69 4.18 -4.85
CA PHE A 119 -14.01 3.70 -3.65
C PHE A 119 -12.49 3.48 -3.77
N LEU A 120 -11.93 3.34 -4.98
CA LEU A 120 -10.48 3.36 -5.16
C LEU A 120 -9.86 4.65 -4.61
N ASP A 121 -10.54 5.79 -4.76
CA ASP A 121 -10.07 7.09 -4.29
C ASP A 121 -9.89 7.07 -2.77
N THR A 122 -10.89 6.51 -2.09
CA THR A 122 -10.92 6.34 -0.63
C THR A 122 -9.88 5.33 -0.18
N ALA A 123 -9.75 4.20 -0.87
CA ALA A 123 -8.81 3.14 -0.52
C ALA A 123 -7.36 3.59 -0.63
N GLU A 124 -6.98 4.20 -1.76
CA GLU A 124 -5.62 4.70 -1.98
C GLU A 124 -5.27 5.82 -0.98
N MET A 125 -6.21 6.75 -0.72
CA MET A 125 -6.00 7.81 0.26
C MET A 125 -5.89 7.26 1.70
N SER A 126 -6.68 6.23 2.03
CA SER A 126 -6.59 5.56 3.34
C SER A 126 -5.22 4.92 3.52
N THR A 127 -4.69 4.24 2.50
CA THR A 127 -3.32 3.70 2.54
C THR A 127 -2.29 4.81 2.73
N ALA A 128 -2.42 5.93 2.02
CA ALA A 128 -1.50 7.07 2.13
C ALA A 128 -1.45 7.65 3.55
N VAL A 129 -2.62 7.98 4.10
CA VAL A 129 -2.73 8.58 5.43
C VAL A 129 -2.33 7.59 6.52
N ALA A 130 -2.65 6.29 6.38
CA ALA A 130 -2.24 5.25 7.33
C ALA A 130 -0.72 5.15 7.42
N ILE A 131 -0.02 5.13 6.27
CA ILE A 131 1.44 5.10 6.21
C ILE A 131 2.04 6.34 6.86
N GLY A 132 1.56 7.54 6.49
CA GLY A 132 2.08 8.78 7.06
C GLY A 132 1.83 8.91 8.56
N TYR A 133 0.64 8.52 9.03
CA TYR A 133 0.32 8.50 10.47
C TYR A 133 1.24 7.55 11.24
N ASP A 134 1.39 6.31 10.78
CA ASP A 134 2.19 5.29 11.46
C ASP A 134 3.69 5.62 11.46
N TRP A 135 4.22 6.01 10.30
CA TRP A 135 5.66 6.23 10.15
C TRP A 135 6.15 7.53 10.74
N LEU A 136 5.28 8.52 10.95
CA LEU A 136 5.64 9.80 11.56
C LEU A 136 5.16 9.93 13.02
N TYR A 137 4.44 8.93 13.54
CA TYR A 137 3.66 8.98 14.79
C TYR A 137 4.36 9.69 15.96
N HIS A 138 5.62 9.31 16.23
CA HIS A 138 6.43 9.83 17.35
C HIS A 138 6.86 11.28 17.20
N GLN A 139 6.78 11.84 15.99
CA GLN A 139 7.11 13.24 15.70
C GLN A 139 5.87 14.11 15.49
N LEU A 140 4.69 13.51 15.39
CA LEU A 140 3.44 14.27 15.29
C LEU A 140 3.10 14.92 16.64
N SER A 141 2.45 16.09 16.60
CA SER A 141 1.78 16.63 17.79
C SER A 141 0.53 15.82 18.13
N ASP A 142 -0.02 15.99 19.34
CA ASP A 142 -1.28 15.35 19.73
C ASP A 142 -2.44 15.78 18.82
N GLU A 143 -2.46 17.05 18.41
CA GLU A 143 -3.46 17.57 17.49
C GLU A 143 -3.34 16.93 16.10
N GLN A 144 -2.11 16.74 15.60
CA GLN A 144 -1.87 16.05 14.34
C GLN A 144 -2.27 14.58 14.42
N ARG A 145 -1.87 13.85 15.48
CA ARG A 145 -2.29 12.46 15.72
C ARG A 145 -3.82 12.35 15.74
N HIS A 146 -4.48 13.20 16.53
CA HIS A 146 -5.94 13.21 16.62
C HIS A 146 -6.60 13.49 15.27
N ARG A 147 -6.13 14.51 14.54
CA ARG A 147 -6.66 14.91 13.24
C ARG A 147 -6.56 13.78 12.22
N TYR A 148 -5.39 13.18 12.08
CA TYR A 148 -5.14 12.13 11.08
C TYR A 148 -5.88 10.84 11.42
N ALA A 149 -5.88 10.44 12.71
CA ALA A 149 -6.67 9.31 13.16
C ALA A 149 -8.18 9.53 12.96
N SER A 150 -8.69 10.73 13.22
CA SER A 150 -10.10 11.10 12.98
C SER A 150 -10.45 11.06 11.49
N ALA A 151 -9.56 11.55 10.62
CA ALA A 151 -9.74 11.48 9.17
C ALA A 151 -9.77 10.02 8.67
N LEU A 152 -8.82 9.18 9.09
CA LEU A 152 -8.81 7.74 8.77
C LEU A 152 -10.11 7.05 9.20
N ARG A 153 -10.59 7.32 10.42
CA ARG A 153 -11.86 6.76 10.92
C ARG A 153 -13.05 7.20 10.07
N LYS A 154 -13.27 8.50 9.93
CA LYS A 154 -14.48 9.06 9.32
C LYS A 154 -14.51 8.93 7.80
N LYS A 155 -13.37 9.15 7.13
CA LYS A 155 -13.30 9.23 5.66
C LYS A 155 -12.88 7.91 5.00
N GLY A 156 -12.17 7.05 5.72
CA GLY A 156 -11.71 5.75 5.24
C GLY A 156 -12.49 4.58 5.84
N LEU A 157 -12.29 4.32 7.13
CA LEU A 157 -12.78 3.12 7.81
C LEU A 157 -14.30 3.04 7.88
N GLU A 158 -14.99 4.10 8.28
CA GLU A 158 -16.45 4.10 8.37
C GLU A 158 -17.12 3.75 7.02
N PRO A 159 -16.80 4.42 5.90
CA PRO A 159 -17.28 4.00 4.58
C PRO A 159 -16.91 2.57 4.20
N ALA A 160 -15.67 2.16 4.46
CA ALA A 160 -15.18 0.83 4.11
C ALA A 160 -15.91 -0.27 4.90
N ARG A 161 -16.03 -0.09 6.22
CA ARG A 161 -16.78 -0.97 7.13
C ARG A 161 -18.23 -1.10 6.70
N ARG A 162 -18.91 0.03 6.40
CA ARG A 162 -20.28 0.01 5.85
C ARG A 162 -20.37 -0.80 4.56
N GLY A 163 -19.39 -0.69 3.66
CA GLY A 163 -19.35 -1.48 2.43
C GLY A 163 -19.34 -3.00 2.69
N TYR A 164 -18.63 -3.44 3.73
CA TYR A 164 -18.53 -4.86 4.11
C TYR A 164 -19.70 -5.38 4.93
N THR A 165 -20.31 -4.54 5.79
CA THR A 165 -21.28 -4.97 6.80
C THR A 165 -22.73 -4.59 6.53
N ALA A 166 -23.00 -3.72 5.55
CA ALA A 166 -24.37 -3.40 5.15
C ALA A 166 -25.10 -4.66 4.62
N GLN A 167 -26.43 -4.67 4.76
CA GLN A 167 -27.29 -5.76 4.23
C GLN A 167 -27.00 -6.04 2.75
N LYS A 168 -26.89 -4.97 1.95
CA LYS A 168 -26.37 -5.03 0.59
C LYS A 168 -24.90 -4.59 0.60
N LYS A 169 -24.00 -5.57 0.58
CA LYS A 169 -22.56 -5.32 0.50
C LYS A 169 -22.21 -4.52 -0.75
N ALA A 170 -21.21 -3.65 -0.62
CA ALA A 170 -20.68 -2.92 -1.76
C ALA A 170 -20.08 -3.89 -2.78
N TRP A 171 -20.23 -3.58 -4.07
CA TRP A 171 -19.82 -4.49 -5.14
C TRP A 171 -18.30 -4.77 -5.12
N TRP A 172 -17.50 -3.77 -4.72
CA TRP A 172 -16.04 -3.84 -4.63
C TRP A 172 -15.54 -4.68 -3.44
N CYS A 173 -16.43 -5.11 -2.53
CA CYS A 173 -16.09 -6.09 -1.49
C CYS A 173 -16.00 -7.52 -2.06
N ASN A 174 -16.50 -7.75 -3.28
CA ASN A 174 -16.48 -9.06 -3.92
C ASN A 174 -15.24 -9.23 -4.80
N PRO A 175 -14.54 -10.37 -4.74
CA PRO A 175 -13.33 -10.63 -5.52
C PRO A 175 -13.66 -10.86 -6.99
N ARG A 176 -13.92 -9.78 -7.73
CA ARG A 176 -14.24 -9.80 -9.17
C ARG A 176 -13.19 -9.14 -10.05
N ASN A 177 -12.45 -8.19 -9.49
CA ASN A 177 -11.41 -7.43 -10.17
C ASN A 177 -10.46 -6.79 -9.14
N ASN A 178 -9.47 -6.04 -9.63
CA ASN A 178 -8.45 -5.35 -8.85
C ASN A 178 -9.02 -4.45 -7.75
N TRP A 179 -10.24 -3.91 -7.88
CA TRP A 179 -10.84 -3.07 -6.84
C TRP A 179 -10.92 -3.81 -5.51
N ALA A 180 -11.23 -5.10 -5.53
CA ALA A 180 -11.31 -5.89 -4.31
C ALA A 180 -9.96 -5.96 -3.58
N GLN A 181 -8.85 -6.09 -4.32
CA GLN A 181 -7.51 -6.09 -3.73
C GLN A 181 -7.17 -4.72 -3.16
N VAL A 182 -7.38 -3.64 -3.94
CA VAL A 182 -7.05 -2.28 -3.52
C VAL A 182 -7.88 -1.84 -2.31
N CYS A 183 -9.19 -2.06 -2.35
CA CYS A 183 -10.10 -1.63 -1.29
C CYS A 183 -9.92 -2.44 0.00
N ALA A 184 -9.71 -3.76 -0.11
CA ALA A 184 -9.40 -4.59 1.05
C ALA A 184 -8.09 -4.15 1.72
N THR A 185 -7.02 -3.99 0.93
CA THR A 185 -5.72 -3.54 1.46
C THR A 185 -5.80 -2.14 2.07
N GLY A 186 -6.54 -1.21 1.46
CA GLY A 186 -6.76 0.13 2.03
C GLY A 186 -7.40 0.09 3.42
N LEU A 187 -8.43 -0.74 3.61
CA LEU A 187 -9.05 -0.95 4.92
C LEU A 187 -8.07 -1.63 5.90
N LEU A 188 -7.35 -2.67 5.47
CA LEU A 188 -6.39 -3.37 6.34
C LEU A 188 -5.31 -2.44 6.88
N PHE A 189 -4.76 -1.56 6.03
CA PHE A 189 -3.77 -0.56 6.44
C PHE A 189 -4.34 0.44 7.46
N ALA A 190 -5.54 0.97 7.19
CA ALA A 190 -6.16 1.95 8.09
C ALA A 190 -6.56 1.33 9.44
N GLU A 191 -7.04 0.08 9.45
CA GLU A 191 -7.34 -0.64 10.70
C GLU A 191 -6.06 -0.90 11.50
N ARG A 192 -5.00 -1.42 10.87
CA ARG A 192 -3.73 -1.70 11.55
C ARG A 192 -3.10 -0.43 12.12
N ALA A 193 -3.16 0.69 11.40
CA ALA A 193 -2.61 1.96 11.85
C ALA A 193 -3.30 2.51 13.11
N LEU A 194 -4.59 2.23 13.30
CA LEU A 194 -5.40 2.76 14.40
C LEU A 194 -5.71 1.72 15.49
N GLU A 195 -5.17 0.52 15.35
CA GLU A 195 -5.37 -0.56 16.29
C GLU A 195 -4.83 -0.21 17.67
N LYS A 196 -5.58 -0.58 18.71
CA LYS A 196 -5.13 -0.55 20.09
C LYS A 196 -4.92 -1.97 20.60
N ALA A 197 -3.90 -2.15 21.42
CA ALA A 197 -3.58 -3.38 22.11
C ALA A 197 -4.80 -3.86 22.93
N GLY A 198 -5.16 -5.13 22.75
CA GLY A 198 -6.28 -5.76 23.45
C GLY A 198 -7.66 -5.50 22.85
N GLU A 199 -7.82 -4.61 21.87
CA GLU A 199 -9.08 -4.49 21.15
C GLU A 199 -9.30 -5.69 20.20
N PRO A 200 -10.51 -6.25 20.12
CA PRO A 200 -10.78 -7.37 19.21
C PRO A 200 -10.71 -6.93 17.76
N VAL A 201 -10.30 -7.84 16.88
CA VAL A 201 -10.29 -7.61 15.43
C VAL A 201 -11.69 -7.25 14.94
N HIS A 202 -11.83 -6.07 14.34
CA HIS A 202 -13.11 -5.60 13.82
C HIS A 202 -13.63 -6.54 12.71
N PRO A 203 -14.93 -6.90 12.67
CA PRO A 203 -15.47 -7.85 11.68
C PRO A 203 -15.18 -7.48 10.22
N ALA A 204 -15.22 -6.18 9.88
CA ALA A 204 -14.90 -5.71 8.53
C ALA A 204 -13.42 -5.95 8.14
N ARG A 205 -12.48 -5.91 9.10
CA ARG A 205 -11.06 -6.22 8.85
C ARG A 205 -10.88 -7.68 8.52
N LEU A 206 -11.56 -8.57 9.26
CA LEU A 206 -11.59 -10.00 8.95
C LEU A 206 -12.21 -10.26 7.57
N LEU A 207 -13.30 -9.56 7.22
CA LEU A 207 -13.92 -9.68 5.90
C LEU A 207 -12.99 -9.16 4.78
N ALA A 208 -12.25 -8.08 4.98
CA ALA A 208 -11.28 -7.60 4.02
C ALA A 208 -10.11 -8.58 3.82
N SER A 209 -9.59 -9.17 4.90
CA SER A 209 -8.58 -10.24 4.79
C SER A 209 -9.12 -11.42 3.97
N LYS A 210 -10.36 -11.87 4.22
CA LYS A 210 -11.03 -12.92 3.43
C LYS A 210 -11.23 -12.53 1.96
N THR A 211 -11.62 -11.29 1.67
CA THR A 211 -11.71 -10.78 0.29
C THR A 211 -10.36 -10.85 -0.40
N LEU A 212 -9.30 -10.40 0.29
CA LEU A 212 -7.96 -10.40 -0.28
C LEU A 212 -7.44 -11.83 -0.54
N HIS A 213 -7.67 -12.75 0.40
CA HIS A 213 -7.40 -14.18 0.21
C HIS A 213 -8.12 -14.74 -1.02
N ALA A 214 -9.42 -14.44 -1.18
CA ALA A 214 -10.19 -14.90 -2.32
C ALA A 214 -9.70 -14.32 -3.67
N CYS A 215 -9.15 -13.09 -3.67
CA CYS A 215 -8.51 -12.51 -4.85
C CYS A 215 -7.25 -13.27 -5.30
N GLY A 216 -6.71 -14.18 -4.49
CA GLY A 216 -5.64 -15.10 -4.90
C GLY A 216 -6.02 -15.95 -6.13
N LYS A 217 -7.33 -16.17 -6.35
CA LYS A 217 -7.83 -16.89 -7.53
C LYS A 217 -7.63 -16.13 -8.85
N PHE A 218 -7.38 -14.82 -8.81
CA PHE A 218 -7.12 -14.05 -10.04
C PHE A 218 -5.86 -14.49 -10.77
N TYR A 219 -4.96 -15.19 -10.10
CA TYR A 219 -3.71 -15.66 -10.68
C TYR A 219 -3.82 -17.09 -11.22
N GLN A 220 -4.97 -17.74 -11.08
CA GLN A 220 -5.15 -19.12 -11.52
C GLN A 220 -5.36 -19.25 -13.03
N PRO A 221 -4.93 -20.38 -13.62
CA PRO A 221 -4.16 -21.46 -13.00
C PRO A 221 -2.63 -21.23 -13.02
N SER A 222 -2.15 -20.26 -13.79
CA SER A 222 -0.74 -20.21 -14.23
C SER A 222 -0.05 -18.85 -14.06
N GLY A 223 -0.70 -17.90 -13.38
CA GLY A 223 -0.14 -16.59 -13.02
C GLY A 223 -0.60 -15.42 -13.89
N ALA A 224 -1.32 -15.68 -14.99
CA ALA A 224 -1.90 -14.62 -15.81
C ALA A 224 -2.97 -13.84 -15.04
N TYR A 225 -3.12 -12.54 -15.34
CA TYR A 225 -4.12 -11.68 -14.71
C TYR A 225 -5.31 -11.44 -15.64
N PRO A 226 -6.55 -11.61 -15.15
CA PRO A 226 -7.75 -11.52 -15.99
C PRO A 226 -7.96 -10.13 -16.60
N GLU A 227 -7.52 -9.05 -15.92
CA GLU A 227 -7.67 -7.68 -16.40
C GLU A 227 -6.46 -7.18 -17.22
N GLY A 228 -5.52 -8.06 -17.54
CA GLY A 228 -4.34 -7.72 -18.34
C GLY A 228 -3.17 -7.12 -17.55
N PRO A 229 -2.05 -6.83 -18.23
CA PRO A 229 -0.78 -6.48 -17.58
C PRO A 229 -0.81 -5.16 -16.79
N ALA A 230 -1.60 -4.17 -17.24
CA ALA A 230 -1.71 -2.90 -16.54
C ALA A 230 -2.39 -3.06 -15.16
N TYR A 231 -3.44 -3.88 -15.09
CA TYR A 231 -4.13 -4.16 -13.83
C TYR A 231 -3.45 -5.24 -12.99
N TRP A 232 -2.65 -6.11 -13.61
CA TRP A 232 -1.70 -6.95 -12.85
C TRP A 232 -0.80 -6.06 -12.00
N HIS A 233 -0.18 -5.02 -12.59
CA HIS A 233 0.65 -4.09 -11.82
C HIS A 233 -0.13 -3.48 -10.64
N TYR A 234 -1.33 -2.98 -10.90
CA TYR A 234 -2.10 -2.29 -9.87
C TYR A 234 -2.60 -3.25 -8.76
N GLY A 235 -3.31 -4.32 -9.14
CA GLY A 235 -3.88 -5.29 -8.20
C GLY A 235 -2.81 -6.09 -7.44
N SER A 236 -1.73 -6.52 -8.10
CA SER A 236 -0.68 -7.31 -7.46
C SER A 236 0.16 -6.53 -6.47
N ASN A 237 0.45 -5.24 -6.72
CA ASN A 237 1.13 -4.41 -5.72
C ASN A 237 0.28 -4.26 -4.45
N TYR A 238 -1.03 -3.99 -4.56
CA TYR A 238 -1.90 -3.93 -3.39
C TYR A 238 -2.09 -5.28 -2.70
N HIS A 239 -2.10 -6.39 -3.44
CA HIS A 239 -2.17 -7.71 -2.86
C HIS A 239 -0.93 -8.07 -2.06
N VAL A 240 0.26 -7.84 -2.63
CA VAL A 240 1.53 -8.02 -1.93
C VAL A 240 1.64 -7.11 -0.72
N LEU A 241 1.19 -5.85 -0.80
CA LEU A 241 1.16 -4.95 0.35
C LEU A 241 0.26 -5.48 1.46
N GLY A 242 -0.92 -6.01 1.12
CA GLY A 242 -1.81 -6.64 2.08
C GLY A 242 -1.21 -7.89 2.72
N LEU A 243 -0.60 -8.79 1.94
CA LEU A 243 0.11 -9.96 2.45
C LEU A 243 1.27 -9.58 3.38
N ALA A 244 2.08 -8.60 2.98
CA ALA A 244 3.19 -8.11 3.76
C ALA A 244 2.73 -7.49 5.10
N LEU A 245 1.58 -6.81 5.10
CA LEU A 245 0.99 -6.25 6.31
C LEU A 245 0.51 -7.33 7.28
N VAL A 246 -0.25 -8.32 6.79
CA VAL A 246 -0.92 -9.31 7.66
C VAL A 246 -0.03 -10.47 8.10
N ARG A 247 1.17 -10.61 7.52
CA ARG A 247 2.09 -11.73 7.80
C ARG A 247 2.43 -11.89 9.28
N ASN A 248 2.63 -10.78 9.98
CA ASN A 248 2.96 -10.74 11.40
C ASN A 248 1.81 -10.16 12.25
N ASP A 249 0.60 -10.17 11.70
CA ASP A 249 -0.61 -9.66 12.34
C ASP A 249 -1.34 -10.78 13.11
N HIS A 250 -2.53 -10.51 13.63
CA HIS A 250 -3.38 -11.52 14.28
C HIS A 250 -3.56 -12.76 13.40
N LYS A 251 -3.57 -13.95 14.01
CA LYS A 251 -3.57 -15.24 13.30
C LYS A 251 -4.77 -15.38 12.35
N GLU A 252 -5.94 -14.89 12.75
CA GLU A 252 -7.17 -14.90 11.96
C GLU A 252 -7.13 -13.99 10.72
N LEU A 253 -6.18 -13.05 10.66
CA LEU A 253 -5.98 -12.16 9.52
C LEU A 253 -4.96 -12.69 8.52
N GLN A 254 -4.20 -13.73 8.87
CA GLN A 254 -3.15 -14.28 8.02
C GLN A 254 -3.74 -14.83 6.71
N ILE A 255 -3.04 -14.53 5.61
CA ILE A 255 -3.44 -14.94 4.25
C ILE A 255 -2.31 -15.77 3.66
N ALA A 256 -2.65 -16.95 3.15
CA ALA A 256 -1.69 -17.77 2.40
C ALA A 256 -1.27 -17.07 1.09
N THR A 257 0.03 -17.05 0.82
CA THR A 257 0.55 -16.60 -0.48
C THR A 257 0.01 -17.52 -1.59
N PRO A 258 -0.61 -16.98 -2.66
CA PRO A 258 -1.03 -17.78 -3.81
C PRO A 258 0.16 -18.52 -4.44
N GLY A 259 0.02 -19.81 -4.74
CA GLY A 259 1.11 -20.59 -5.33
C GLY A 259 1.53 -20.09 -6.72
N GLU A 260 0.57 -19.55 -7.45
CA GLU A 260 0.71 -18.97 -8.79
C GLU A 260 1.56 -17.69 -8.77
N PHE A 261 1.86 -17.11 -7.61
CA PHE A 261 2.83 -16.00 -7.50
C PHE A 261 4.22 -16.39 -7.97
N LYS A 262 4.57 -17.68 -7.97
CA LYS A 262 5.81 -18.17 -8.55
C LYS A 262 5.89 -17.91 -10.06
N THR A 263 4.79 -17.99 -10.79
CA THR A 263 4.76 -17.83 -12.26
C THR A 263 4.13 -16.51 -12.71
N SER A 264 3.41 -15.82 -11.82
CA SER A 264 2.68 -14.59 -12.11
C SER A 264 3.53 -13.43 -12.65
N PRO A 265 4.75 -13.17 -12.17
CA PRO A 265 5.65 -12.19 -12.80
C PRO A 265 6.05 -12.55 -14.24
N LEU A 266 6.19 -13.84 -14.56
CA LEU A 266 6.52 -14.29 -15.91
C LEU A 266 5.43 -13.92 -16.92
N PHE A 267 4.17 -13.80 -16.48
CA PHE A 267 3.10 -13.29 -17.34
C PHE A 267 3.42 -11.89 -17.88
N THR A 268 3.95 -10.99 -17.06
CA THR A 268 4.31 -9.65 -17.53
C THR A 268 5.56 -9.64 -18.41
N GLU A 269 6.54 -10.50 -18.12
CA GLU A 269 7.76 -10.61 -18.94
C GLU A 269 7.50 -11.25 -20.30
N HIS A 270 6.65 -12.27 -20.38
CA HIS A 270 6.29 -12.92 -21.65
C HIS A 270 5.47 -12.03 -22.59
N LEU A 271 4.87 -10.96 -22.08
CA LEU A 271 4.18 -9.96 -22.89
C LEU A 271 5.11 -8.85 -23.39
N LYS A 272 6.41 -8.90 -23.05
CA LYS A 272 7.38 -7.86 -23.43
C LYS A 272 8.07 -8.20 -24.74
N GLY A 273 8.01 -7.30 -25.71
CA GLY A 273 8.77 -7.41 -26.96
C GLY A 273 10.19 -6.81 -26.86
N PRO A 274 11.03 -6.94 -27.90
CA PRO A 274 12.40 -6.41 -27.93
C PRO A 274 12.52 -4.89 -27.75
N THR A 275 11.42 -4.15 -27.89
CA THR A 275 11.35 -2.69 -27.67
C THR A 275 11.05 -2.31 -26.22
N GLU A 276 10.94 -3.31 -25.33
CA GLU A 276 10.46 -3.23 -23.94
C GLU A 276 8.98 -2.81 -23.80
N TYR A 277 8.26 -2.59 -24.91
CA TYR A 277 6.82 -2.36 -24.88
C TYR A 277 6.07 -3.66 -24.57
N VAL A 278 5.05 -3.52 -23.73
CA VAL A 278 4.14 -4.62 -23.39
C VAL A 278 3.11 -4.77 -24.51
N PHE A 279 3.01 -5.98 -25.07
CA PHE A 279 1.89 -6.42 -25.88
C PHE A 279 0.67 -6.57 -24.95
N ASN A 280 -0.06 -5.47 -24.79
CA ASN A 280 -1.14 -5.36 -23.82
C ASN A 280 -2.49 -5.79 -24.40
N PHE A 281 -3.47 -5.98 -23.52
CA PHE A 281 -4.86 -6.26 -23.84
C PHE A 281 -5.76 -5.71 -22.73
N ALA A 282 -7.08 -5.79 -22.92
CA ALA A 282 -8.09 -5.17 -22.06
C ALA A 282 -7.90 -3.64 -21.94
N ASP A 283 -8.27 -3.06 -20.81
CA ASP A 283 -8.19 -1.63 -20.54
C ASP A 283 -6.74 -1.22 -20.22
N ALA A 284 -5.91 -1.11 -21.25
CA ALA A 284 -4.49 -0.76 -21.13
C ALA A 284 -4.03 0.22 -22.21
N ARG A 285 -3.07 1.09 -21.84
CA ARG A 285 -2.36 1.96 -22.79
C ARG A 285 -1.00 1.35 -23.11
N ALA A 286 -0.47 1.67 -24.30
CA ALA A 286 0.88 1.28 -24.66
C ALA A 286 1.88 1.83 -23.62
N SER A 287 2.63 0.92 -23.00
CA SER A 287 3.60 1.26 -21.95
C SER A 287 4.78 0.30 -22.02
N LYS A 288 5.94 0.77 -21.54
CA LYS A 288 7.08 -0.10 -21.31
C LYS A 288 6.85 -0.96 -20.07
N ALA A 289 7.43 -2.15 -20.05
CA ALA A 289 7.47 -2.97 -18.84
C ALA A 289 8.34 -2.28 -17.78
N HIS A 290 7.93 -2.40 -16.52
CA HIS A 290 8.67 -1.87 -15.38
C HIS A 290 8.64 -2.88 -14.25
N ILE A 291 9.81 -3.14 -13.65
CA ILE A 291 9.91 -3.98 -12.47
C ILE A 291 9.11 -3.35 -11.33
N THR A 292 8.27 -4.16 -10.69
CA THR A 292 7.38 -3.72 -9.62
C THR A 292 7.85 -4.19 -8.25
N ALA A 293 7.35 -3.54 -7.19
CA ALA A 293 7.57 -4.01 -5.83
C ALA A 293 6.96 -5.40 -5.59
N ALA A 294 5.87 -5.74 -6.28
CA ALA A 294 5.25 -7.06 -6.24
C ALA A 294 6.17 -8.14 -6.81
N GLN A 295 6.80 -7.91 -7.98
CA GLN A 295 7.75 -8.87 -8.59
C GLN A 295 8.89 -9.18 -7.61
N LEU A 296 9.57 -8.14 -7.10
CA LEU A 296 10.66 -8.31 -6.15
C LEU A 296 10.25 -9.05 -4.87
N TRP A 297 9.01 -8.87 -4.42
CA TRP A 297 8.49 -9.57 -3.25
C TRP A 297 8.23 -11.05 -3.57
N MET A 298 7.62 -11.35 -4.72
CA MET A 298 7.35 -12.70 -5.18
C MET A 298 8.65 -13.47 -5.42
N ALA A 299 9.63 -12.85 -6.08
CA ALA A 299 10.98 -13.41 -6.29
C ALA A 299 11.61 -13.90 -4.99
N ARG A 300 11.58 -13.04 -3.96
CA ARG A 300 12.11 -13.35 -2.63
C ARG A 300 11.30 -14.45 -1.95
N GLU A 301 9.98 -14.37 -1.99
CA GLU A 301 9.08 -15.31 -1.32
C GLU A 301 9.28 -16.75 -1.83
N PHE A 302 9.45 -16.91 -3.14
CA PHE A 302 9.64 -18.21 -3.78
C PHE A 302 11.11 -18.60 -3.98
N LYS A 303 12.05 -17.71 -3.59
CA LYS A 303 13.50 -17.86 -3.85
C LYS A 303 13.79 -18.19 -5.32
N ASP A 304 13.06 -17.54 -6.23
CA ASP A 304 13.16 -17.76 -7.67
C ASP A 304 13.51 -16.44 -8.35
N PRO A 305 14.73 -16.27 -8.90
CA PRO A 305 15.15 -15.01 -9.51
C PRO A 305 14.52 -14.75 -10.89
N ARG A 306 13.76 -15.71 -11.44
CA ARG A 306 13.01 -15.54 -12.70
C ARG A 306 11.65 -14.87 -12.47
N THR A 307 11.14 -15.00 -11.25
CA THR A 307 9.93 -14.36 -10.72
C THR A 307 10.25 -12.92 -10.29
#